data_AF-A0A7Y5JLD9-F1
#
_entry.id   AF-A0A7Y5JLD9-F1
#
_cell.length_a   1.000
_cell.length_b   1.000
_cell.length_c   1.000
_cell.angle_alpha   90.00
_cell.angle_beta   90.00
_cell.angle_gamma   90.00
#
_symmetry.space_group_name_H-M   'P 1'
#
loop_
_entity.id
_entity.type
_entity.pdbx_description
1 polymer ?
#
loop_
_entity_poly.entity_id
_entity_poly.type
_entity_poly.pdbx_seq_one_letter_code
_entity_poly.pdbx_strand_id
1 'polypeptide(L)'
;MENLTEASAEVAKSTEDLSRELRQISDALWNAADLRNMTELERLLDRRQIVLEGLSQRDGLSDKVKRELLALQASDKYLQRQLDAELLSIGKRLTAVRCRKRAISGYKRGGTTNYLHRTG
;
A
#
# COMPACT_ATOMS: atom_id res chain seq x y z
N MET A 1 16.79 25.30 36.42
CA MET A 1 16.54 25.49 34.97
C MET A 1 16.98 24.28 34.13
N GLU A 2 17.83 23.39 34.65
CA GLU A 2 18.36 22.22 33.93
C GLU A 2 17.26 21.23 33.44
N ASN A 3 16.18 21.04 34.20
CA ASN A 3 15.10 20.11 33.81
C ASN A 3 14.31 20.52 32.55
N LEU A 4 14.14 21.82 32.28
CA LEU A 4 13.38 22.30 31.11
C LEU A 4 14.18 22.11 29.81
N THR A 5 15.50 22.24 29.89
CA THR A 5 16.41 22.00 28.77
C THR A 5 16.54 20.52 28.42
N GLU A 6 16.58 19.62 29.42
CA GLU A 6 16.63 18.18 29.18
C GLU A 6 15.34 17.64 28.56
N ALA A 7 14.17 18.04 29.09
CA ALA A 7 12.88 17.64 28.53
C ALA A 7 12.71 18.13 27.07
N SER A 8 13.18 19.34 26.77
CA SER A 8 13.15 19.88 25.42
C SER A 8 14.10 19.14 24.47
N ALA A 9 15.29 18.77 24.94
CA ALA A 9 16.26 18.00 24.17
C ALA A 9 15.77 16.57 23.88
N GLU A 10 15.09 15.95 24.84
CA GLU A 10 14.52 14.60 24.68
C GLU A 10 13.34 14.59 23.72
N VAL A 11 12.48 15.62 23.76
CA VAL A 11 11.41 15.81 22.78
C VAL A 11 12.00 15.97 21.38
N ALA A 12 13.03 16.82 21.21
CA ALA A 12 13.68 17.03 19.93
C ALA A 12 14.30 15.73 19.38
N LYS A 13 15.05 15.00 20.20
CA LYS A 13 15.66 13.72 19.82
C LYS A 13 14.60 12.70 19.38
N SER A 14 13.52 12.59 20.12
CA SER A 14 12.44 11.67 19.78
C SER A 14 11.69 12.05 18.49
N THR A 15 11.54 13.36 18.19
CA THR A 15 11.02 13.78 16.87
C THR A 15 11.97 13.44 15.72
N GLU A 16 13.29 13.53 15.95
CA GLU A 16 14.28 13.14 14.93
C GLU A 16 14.27 11.63 14.69
N ASP A 17 14.15 10.83 15.75
CA ASP A 17 14.07 9.37 15.64
C ASP A 17 12.83 8.93 14.85
N LEU A 18 11.66 9.51 15.14
CA LEU A 18 10.43 9.25 14.37
C LEU A 18 10.57 9.68 12.89
N SER A 19 11.20 10.81 12.62
CA SER A 19 11.45 11.25 11.24
C SER A 19 12.37 10.30 10.46
N ARG A 20 13.37 9.73 11.14
CA ARG A 20 14.29 8.75 10.57
C ARG A 20 13.60 7.43 10.27
N GLU A 21 12.78 6.95 11.21
CA GLU A 21 11.96 5.75 11.01
C GLU A 21 11.02 5.94 9.81
N LEU A 22 10.40 7.12 9.69
CA LEU A 22 9.51 7.42 8.58
C LEU A 22 10.23 7.37 7.21
N ARG A 23 11.48 7.83 7.14
CA ARG A 23 12.30 7.72 5.92
C ARG A 23 12.60 6.25 5.58
N GLN A 24 13.01 5.45 6.56
CA GLN A 24 13.29 4.03 6.35
C GLN A 24 12.06 3.26 5.88
N ILE A 25 10.89 3.54 6.47
CA ILE A 25 9.63 2.93 6.04
C ILE A 25 9.33 3.33 4.59
N SER A 26 9.58 4.58 4.21
CA SER A 26 9.33 5.06 2.86
C SER A 26 10.25 4.39 1.82
N ASP A 27 11.53 4.19 2.14
CA ASP A 27 12.45 3.44 1.30
C ASP A 27 12.03 1.95 1.19
N ALA A 28 11.58 1.35 2.30
CA ALA A 28 11.07 -0.01 2.31
C ALA A 28 9.78 -0.16 1.48
N LEU A 29 8.89 0.83 1.52
CA LEU A 29 7.67 0.87 0.70
C LEU A 29 7.99 0.91 -0.79
N TRP A 30 9.02 1.67 -1.18
CA TRP A 30 9.52 1.68 -2.55
C TRP A 30 9.98 0.28 -3.00
N ASN A 31 10.80 -0.39 -2.18
CA ASN A 31 11.28 -1.74 -2.49
C ASN A 31 10.14 -2.77 -2.53
N ALA A 32 9.20 -2.69 -1.61
CA ALA A 32 8.04 -3.59 -1.57
C ALA A 32 7.12 -3.40 -2.77
N ALA A 33 6.93 -2.15 -3.23
CA ALA A 33 6.20 -1.83 -4.45
C ALA A 33 6.88 -2.36 -5.70
N ASP A 34 8.21 -2.18 -5.81
CA ASP A 34 8.99 -2.69 -6.94
C ASP A 34 8.93 -4.22 -7.05
N LEU A 35 9.03 -4.91 -5.91
CA LEU A 35 8.92 -6.36 -5.80
C LEU A 35 7.48 -6.89 -5.85
N ARG A 36 6.47 -6.01 -5.95
CA ARG A 36 5.03 -6.34 -5.90
C ARG A 36 4.64 -7.18 -4.68
N ASN A 37 5.33 -6.98 -3.56
CA ASN A 37 5.06 -7.69 -2.31
C ASN A 37 3.95 -6.97 -1.54
N MET A 38 2.69 -7.32 -1.84
CA MET A 38 1.51 -6.63 -1.28
C MET A 38 1.38 -6.80 0.24
N THR A 39 1.78 -7.95 0.79
CA THR A 39 1.72 -8.19 2.24
C THR A 39 2.70 -7.28 3.00
N GLU A 40 3.92 -7.10 2.46
CA GLU A 40 4.88 -6.18 3.08
C GLU A 40 4.47 -4.72 2.87
N LEU A 41 3.87 -4.39 1.72
CA LEU A 41 3.30 -3.05 1.47
C LEU A 41 2.24 -2.69 2.52
N GLU A 42 1.26 -3.55 2.79
CA GLU A 42 0.23 -3.30 3.81
C GLU A 42 0.85 -3.10 5.20
N ARG A 43 1.77 -4.00 5.60
CA ARG A 43 2.47 -3.91 6.89
C ARG A 43 3.24 -2.61 7.05
N LEU A 44 3.93 -2.18 6.00
CA LEU A 44 4.72 -0.94 6.01
C LEU A 44 3.83 0.30 5.99
N LEU A 45 2.68 0.27 5.32
CA LEU A 45 1.70 1.37 5.33
C LEU A 45 1.09 1.55 6.73
N ASP A 46 0.70 0.46 7.40
CA ASP A 46 0.20 0.51 8.78
C ASP A 46 1.27 1.08 9.73
N ARG A 47 2.52 0.61 9.58
CA ARG A 47 3.64 1.11 10.38
C ARG A 47 3.89 2.59 10.13
N ARG A 48 3.83 3.03 8.87
CA ARG A 48 3.96 4.44 8.48
C ARG A 48 2.90 5.30 9.15
N GLN A 49 1.67 4.83 9.19
CA GLN A 49 0.56 5.55 9.80
C GLN A 49 0.79 5.77 11.30
N ILE A 50 1.25 4.76 12.03
CA ILE A 50 1.60 4.88 13.46
C ILE A 50 2.68 5.96 13.68
N VAL A 51 3.72 5.98 12.84
CA VAL A 51 4.81 6.97 12.96
C VAL A 51 4.31 8.39 12.64
N LEU A 52 3.45 8.55 11.64
CA LEU A 52 2.83 9.83 11.30
C LEU A 52 1.91 10.34 12.43
N GLU A 53 1.12 9.46 13.03
CA GLU A 53 0.30 9.79 14.21
C GLU A 53 1.18 10.24 15.37
N GLY A 54 2.28 9.54 15.64
CA GLY A 54 3.27 9.92 16.66
C GLY A 54 3.95 11.28 16.39
N LEU A 55 4.21 11.62 15.12
CA LEU A 55 4.72 12.94 14.74
C LEU A 55 3.65 14.03 14.83
N SER A 56 2.38 13.73 14.52
CA SER A 56 1.27 14.69 14.58
C SER A 56 0.94 15.15 16.00
N GLN A 57 1.23 14.30 16.99
CA GLN A 57 1.03 14.59 18.41
C GLN A 57 2.15 15.46 19.02
N ARG A 58 3.19 15.80 18.24
CA ARG A 58 4.34 16.59 18.69
C ARG A 58 4.14 18.06 18.34
N ASP A 59 4.06 18.91 19.36
CA ASP A 59 4.12 20.35 19.17
C ASP A 59 5.53 20.80 18.72
N GLY A 60 5.60 21.70 17.75
CA GLY A 60 6.87 22.33 17.37
C GLY A 60 7.80 21.47 16.51
N LEU A 61 7.26 20.73 15.53
CA LEU A 61 8.09 20.02 14.54
C LEU A 61 9.14 20.96 13.91
N SER A 62 10.39 20.49 13.86
CA SER A 62 11.47 21.25 13.25
C SER A 62 11.25 21.41 11.74
N ASP A 63 11.78 22.49 11.16
CA ASP A 63 11.67 22.74 9.72
C ASP A 63 12.37 21.69 8.85
N LYS A 64 13.29 20.91 9.45
CA LYS A 64 13.88 19.73 8.81
C LYS A 64 12.82 18.63 8.66
N VAL A 65 12.14 18.27 9.74
CA VAL A 65 11.09 17.23 9.73
C VAL A 65 9.93 17.64 8.84
N LYS A 66 9.51 18.92 8.84
CA LYS A 66 8.48 19.42 7.92
C LYS A 66 8.87 19.25 6.45
N ARG A 67 10.12 19.57 6.08
CA ARG A 67 10.62 19.38 4.72
C ARG A 67 10.69 17.91 4.33
N GLU A 68 11.03 17.03 5.27
CA GLU A 68 11.02 15.60 5.05
C GLU A 68 9.60 15.06 4.81
N LEU A 69 8.62 15.50 5.62
CA LEU A 69 7.21 15.15 5.39
C LEU A 69 6.70 15.59 4.01
N LEU A 70 7.07 16.81 3.57
CA LEU A 70 6.73 17.28 2.22
C LEU A 70 7.39 16.45 1.11
N ALA A 71 8.65 16.03 1.28
CA ALA A 71 9.31 15.16 0.32
C ALA A 71 8.63 13.77 0.25
N LEU A 72 8.15 13.26 1.38
CA LEU A 72 7.44 11.99 1.45
C LEU A 72 6.05 12.05 0.78
N GLN A 73 5.36 13.18 0.83
CA GLN A 73 4.10 13.36 0.08
C GLN A 73 4.26 13.23 -1.44
N ALA A 74 5.43 13.59 -1.99
CA ALA A 74 5.71 13.39 -3.41
C ALA A 74 5.86 11.90 -3.74
N SER A 75 6.51 11.13 -2.85
CA SER A 75 6.66 9.67 -2.97
C SER A 75 5.32 8.93 -2.89
N ASP A 76 4.35 9.44 -2.12
CA ASP A 76 3.01 8.84 -2.00
C ASP A 76 2.26 8.78 -3.32
N LYS A 77 2.38 9.82 -4.15
CA LYS A 77 1.75 9.83 -5.47
C LYS A 77 2.28 8.73 -6.37
N TYR A 78 3.55 8.36 -6.22
CA TYR A 78 4.14 7.25 -6.97
C TYR A 78 3.61 5.91 -6.48
N LEU A 79 3.64 5.67 -5.16
CA LEU A 79 3.10 4.45 -4.55
C LEU A 79 1.64 4.23 -4.92
N GLN A 80 0.84 5.30 -4.92
CA GLN A 80 -0.56 5.24 -5.30
C GLN A 80 -0.76 4.80 -6.75
N ARG A 81 0.05 5.30 -7.69
CA ARG A 81 0.01 4.86 -9.09
C ARG A 81 0.36 3.38 -9.26
N GLN A 82 1.30 2.86 -8.46
CA GLN A 82 1.67 1.43 -8.50
C GLN A 82 0.53 0.56 -7.98
N LEU A 83 -0.09 0.95 -6.86
CA LEU A 83 -1.26 0.26 -6.31
C LEU A 83 -2.45 0.27 -7.28
N ASP A 84 -2.73 1.41 -7.93
CA ASP A 84 -3.81 1.52 -8.92
C ASP A 84 -3.58 0.60 -10.13
N ALA A 85 -2.33 0.50 -10.60
CA ALA A 85 -1.96 -0.39 -11.70
C ALA A 85 -2.15 -1.87 -11.33
N GLU A 86 -1.82 -2.26 -10.10
CA GLU A 86 -2.05 -3.62 -9.61
C GLU A 86 -3.54 -3.94 -9.44
N LEU A 87 -4.34 -3.02 -8.89
CA LEU A 87 -5.79 -3.19 -8.77
C LEU A 87 -6.44 -3.39 -10.14
N LEU A 88 -6.00 -2.62 -11.15
CA LEU A 88 -6.46 -2.79 -12.53
C LEU A 88 -6.09 -4.17 -13.10
N SER A 89 -4.87 -4.64 -12.84
CA SER A 89 -4.40 -5.97 -13.25
C SER A 89 -5.23 -7.09 -12.63
N ILE A 90 -5.50 -7.01 -11.33
CA ILE A 90 -6.36 -7.94 -10.60
C ILE A 90 -7.78 -7.94 -11.19
N GLY A 91 -8.34 -6.76 -11.46
CA GLY A 91 -9.67 -6.62 -12.10
C GLY A 91 -9.75 -7.31 -13.46
N LYS A 92 -8.72 -7.18 -14.30
CA LYS A 92 -8.62 -7.89 -15.59
C LYS A 92 -8.56 -9.41 -15.39
N ARG A 93 -7.75 -9.89 -14.44
CA ARG A 93 -7.63 -11.32 -14.12
C ARG A 93 -8.95 -11.91 -13.62
N LEU A 94 -9.65 -11.22 -12.72
CA LEU A 94 -10.98 -11.62 -12.23
C LEU A 94 -12.01 -11.70 -13.36
N THR A 95 -12.01 -10.72 -14.26
CA THR A 95 -12.87 -10.72 -15.45
C THR A 95 -12.58 -11.94 -16.33
N ALA A 96 -11.30 -12.24 -16.58
CA ALA A 96 -10.90 -13.42 -17.34
C ALA A 96 -11.33 -14.74 -16.67
N VAL A 97 -11.27 -14.83 -15.33
CA VAL A 97 -11.77 -15.99 -14.58
C VAL A 97 -13.30 -16.11 -14.70
N ARG A 98 -14.05 -15.01 -14.60
CA ARG A 98 -15.51 -15.01 -14.81
C ARG A 98 -15.88 -15.47 -16.23
N CYS A 99 -15.18 -14.97 -17.26
CA CYS A 99 -15.39 -15.39 -18.64
C CYS A 99 -15.09 -16.89 -18.83
N ARG A 100 -13.99 -17.39 -18.27
CA ARG A 100 -13.67 -18.84 -18.27
C ARG A 100 -14.77 -19.66 -17.58
N LYS A 101 -15.26 -19.22 -16.41
CA LYS A 101 -16.36 -19.90 -15.70
C LYS A 101 -17.65 -19.94 -16.53
N ARG A 102 -18.01 -18.83 -17.20
CA ARG A 102 -19.17 -18.80 -18.11
C ARG A 102 -18.99 -19.72 -19.31
N ALA A 103 -17.81 -19.71 -19.94
CA ALA A 103 -17.52 -20.59 -21.08
C ALA A 103 -17.64 -22.08 -20.71
N ILE A 104 -17.08 -22.47 -19.55
CA ILE A 104 -17.21 -23.84 -19.02
C ILE A 104 -18.67 -24.19 -18.73
N SER A 105 -19.44 -23.27 -18.14
CA SER A 105 -20.87 -23.49 -17.88
C SER A 105 -21.70 -23.60 -19.16
N GLY A 106 -21.35 -22.82 -20.20
CA GLY A 106 -21.99 -22.89 -21.51
C GLY A 106 -21.70 -24.22 -22.21
N TYR A 107 -20.45 -24.68 -22.16
CA TYR A 107 -20.04 -25.97 -22.68
C TYR A 107 -20.77 -27.14 -22.00
N LYS A 108 -20.92 -27.10 -20.66
CA LYS A 108 -21.69 -28.12 -19.91
C LYS A 108 -23.18 -28.14 -20.27
N ARG A 109 -23.79 -27.01 -20.67
CA ARG A 109 -25.20 -26.94 -21.08
C ARG A 109 -25.43 -27.30 -22.56
N GLY A 110 -24.47 -27.00 -23.43
CA GLY A 110 -24.51 -27.38 -24.85
C GLY A 110 -24.11 -28.83 -25.12
N GLY A 111 -23.32 -29.45 -24.23
CA GLY A 111 -22.95 -30.87 -24.32
C GLY A 111 -24.06 -31.84 -23.93
N THR A 112 -25.13 -31.38 -23.27
CA THR A 112 -26.29 -32.21 -22.89
C THR A 112 -27.45 -32.16 -23.87
N THR A 113 -27.35 -31.42 -24.99
CA THR A 113 -28.48 -31.18 -25.91
C THR A 113 -28.40 -31.81 -27.30
N ASN A 114 -27.46 -32.72 -27.59
CA ASN A 114 -27.43 -33.40 -28.90
C ASN A 114 -27.20 -34.92 -28.80
N TYR A 115 -28.26 -35.68 -28.46
CA TYR A 115 -28.39 -37.11 -28.83
C TYR A 115 -29.85 -37.54 -29.02
N LEU A 116 -30.71 -36.64 -29.51
CA LEU A 116 -32.05 -37.03 -29.95
C LEU A 116 -32.29 -36.43 -31.32
N HIS A 117 -32.86 -37.26 -32.20
CA HIS A 117 -33.12 -37.04 -33.62
C HIS A 117 -31.93 -37.39 -34.54
N ARG A 118 -31.93 -38.64 -35.03
CA ARG A 118 -32.29 -38.95 -36.44
C ARG A 118 -31.85 -40.37 -36.85
N THR A 119 -32.79 -41.31 -36.75
CA THR A 119 -33.00 -42.47 -37.66
C THR A 119 -34.48 -42.82 -37.52
N GLY A 120 -35.40 -42.54 -38.45
CA GLY A 120 -35.23 -42.65 -39.90
C GLY A 120 -35.44 -44.10 -40.27
#